data_AF-A0A2V6X3C0-F1
#
_entry.id   AF-A0A2V6X3C0-F1
#
_cell.length_a   1.000
_cell.length_b   1.000
_cell.length_c   1.000
_cell.angle_alpha   90.00
_cell.angle_beta   90.00
_cell.angle_gamma   90.00
#
_symmetry.space_group_name_H-M   'P 1'
#
loop_
_entity.id
_entity.type
_entity.pdbx_description
1 polymer ?
#
loop_
_entity_poly.entity_id
_entity_poly.type
_entity_poly.pdbx_seq_one_letter_code
_entity_poly.pdbx_strand_id
1 'polypeptide(L)'
;WERMLAAPVGLVAGIMGGITNAPGTLLAVYFIALGMDKREFVRSVAFSFLIVKAVQLATLAWYGLLSGAIVLASVGLTAAALLGFGLGVRLQDTLDQRTFNRAVLIFLAVLGVWLVMRAI
;
A
#
# COMPACT_ATOMS: atom_id res chain seq x y z
N TRP A 1 -23.22 7.51 8.31
CA TRP A 1 -23.50 6.73 7.09
C TRP A 1 -22.22 6.38 6.31
N GLU A 2 -21.18 7.22 6.35
CA GLU A 2 -19.88 6.99 5.67
C GLU A 2 -19.13 5.72 6.14
N ARG A 3 -19.25 5.34 7.42
CA ARG A 3 -18.57 4.17 7.99
C ARG A 3 -19.07 2.82 7.47
N MET A 4 -20.33 2.72 7.04
CA MET A 4 -20.90 1.47 6.50
C MET A 4 -20.63 1.29 5.01
N LEU A 5 -20.41 2.38 4.26
CA LEU A 5 -19.97 2.33 2.86
C LEU A 5 -18.46 2.09 2.74
N ALA A 6 -17.68 2.44 3.76
CA ALA A 6 -16.24 2.17 3.81
C ALA A 6 -15.90 0.67 3.69
N ALA A 7 -16.72 -0.22 4.27
CA ALA A 7 -16.50 -1.66 4.22
C ALA A 7 -16.66 -2.27 2.80
N PRO A 8 -17.78 -2.08 2.08
CA PRO A 8 -17.93 -2.58 0.72
C PRO A 8 -17.00 -1.87 -0.28
N VAL A 9 -16.79 -0.56 -0.14
CA VAL A 9 -15.85 0.18 -0.99
C VAL A 9 -14.42 -0.28 -0.75
N GLY A 10 -14.02 -0.53 0.51
CA GLY A 10 -12.72 -1.09 0.86
C GLY A 10 -12.53 -2.51 0.32
N LEU A 11 -13.59 -3.31 0.26
CA LEU A 11 -13.58 -4.65 -0.33
C LEU A 11 -13.35 -4.60 -1.85
N VAL A 12 -14.11 -3.76 -2.56
CA VAL A 12 -13.97 -3.57 -4.02
C VAL A 12 -12.61 -2.95 -4.36
N ALA A 13 -12.17 -1.96 -3.59
CA ALA A 13 -10.84 -1.37 -3.72
C ALA A 13 -9.72 -2.37 -3.42
N GLY A 14 -9.93 -3.28 -2.47
CA GLY A 14 -9.00 -4.37 -2.15
C GLY A 14 -8.88 -5.39 -3.29
N ILE A 15 -10.00 -5.76 -3.91
CA ILE A 15 -10.04 -6.66 -5.08
C ILE A 15 -9.35 -5.99 -6.28
N MET A 16 -9.75 -4.76 -6.60
CA MET A 16 -9.15 -3.97 -7.70
C MET A 16 -7.66 -3.70 -7.45
N GLY A 17 -7.27 -3.36 -6.22
CA GLY A 17 -5.88 -3.14 -5.81
C GLY A 17 -5.05 -4.42 -5.85
N GLY A 18 -5.64 -5.56 -5.53
CA GLY A 18 -5.03 -6.88 -5.69
C GLY A 18 -4.80 -7.25 -7.16
N ILE A 19 -5.76 -6.93 -8.03
CA ILE A 19 -5.67 -7.19 -9.48
C ILE A 19 -4.64 -6.27 -10.15
N THR A 20 -4.56 -5.01 -9.73
CA THR A 20 -3.62 -4.03 -10.30
C THR A 20 -2.21 -4.11 -9.72
N ASN A 21 -1.98 -4.90 -8.67
CA ASN A 21 -0.71 -4.95 -7.92
C ASN A 21 -0.23 -3.56 -7.42
N ALA A 22 -1.12 -2.56 -7.37
CA ALA A 22 -0.82 -1.19 -6.97
C ALA A 22 -1.79 -0.62 -5.91
N PRO A 23 -2.01 -1.28 -4.74
CA PRO A 23 -2.86 -0.74 -3.69
C PRO A 23 -2.38 0.62 -3.17
N GLY A 24 -1.06 0.86 -3.22
CA GLY A 24 -0.43 2.07 -2.69
C GLY A 24 -0.84 3.35 -3.41
N THR A 25 -1.07 3.28 -4.72
CA THR A 25 -1.40 4.46 -5.54
C THR A 25 -2.80 4.99 -5.23
N LEU A 26 -3.78 4.09 -5.11
CA LEU A 26 -5.17 4.45 -4.77
C LEU A 26 -5.28 4.97 -3.34
N LEU A 27 -4.60 4.32 -2.39
CA LEU A 27 -4.55 4.80 -1.00
C LEU A 27 -3.88 6.17 -0.90
N ALA A 28 -2.84 6.42 -1.69
CA ALA A 28 -2.17 7.71 -1.71
C ALA A 28 -3.08 8.84 -2.20
N VAL A 29 -3.82 8.62 -3.28
CA VAL A 29 -4.81 9.58 -3.78
C VAL A 29 -5.91 9.84 -2.75
N TYR A 30 -6.45 8.77 -2.15
CA TYR A 30 -7.54 8.86 -1.18
C TYR A 30 -7.13 9.64 0.07
N PHE A 31 -5.94 9.37 0.63
CA PHE A 31 -5.50 10.06 1.84
C PHE A 31 -5.02 11.50 1.59
N ILE A 32 -4.51 11.81 0.39
CA ILE A 32 -4.31 13.21 -0.03
C ILE A 32 -5.66 13.94 -0.07
N ALA A 33 -6.69 13.33 -0.65
CA ALA A 33 -8.02 13.93 -0.73
C ALA A 33 -8.64 14.16 0.66
N LEU A 34 -8.32 13.31 1.64
CA LEU A 34 -8.73 13.48 3.04
C LEU A 34 -7.94 14.57 3.80
N GLY A 35 -6.87 15.13 3.23
CA GLY A 35 -6.02 16.11 3.92
C GLY A 35 -5.26 15.54 5.13
N MET A 36 -5.04 14.23 5.14
CA MET A 36 -4.52 13.49 6.29
C MET A 36 -3.07 13.87 6.61
N ASP A 37 -2.71 13.93 7.89
CA ASP A 37 -1.34 14.19 8.31
C ASP A 37 -0.39 13.10 7.83
N LYS A 38 0.86 13.44 7.52
CA LYS A 38 1.84 12.49 6.95
C LYS A 38 1.90 11.19 7.78
N ARG A 39 2.03 11.30 9.11
CA ARG A 39 2.17 10.13 9.98
C ARG A 39 0.95 9.21 9.91
N GLU A 40 -0.24 9.78 9.84
CA GLU A 40 -1.49 9.05 9.75
C GLU A 40 -1.69 8.42 8.37
N PHE A 41 -1.26 9.10 7.31
CA PHE A 41 -1.19 8.54 5.95
C PHE A 41 -0.35 7.25 5.92
N VAL A 42 0.90 7.30 6.40
CA VAL A 42 1.79 6.12 6.34
C VAL A 42 1.29 5.01 7.24
N ARG A 43 0.74 5.34 8.42
CA ARG A 43 0.15 4.36 9.32
C ARG A 43 -1.06 3.65 8.71
N SER A 44 -1.94 4.40 8.06
CA SER A 44 -3.13 3.85 7.41
C SER A 44 -2.77 2.98 6.22
N VAL A 45 -1.83 3.42 5.37
CA VAL A 45 -1.30 2.63 4.25
C VAL A 45 -0.67 1.33 4.76
N ALA A 46 0.19 1.40 5.78
CA ALA A 46 0.83 0.22 6.36
C ALA A 46 -0.20 -0.77 6.92
N PHE A 47 -1.21 -0.26 7.62
CA PHE A 47 -2.28 -1.08 8.18
C PHE A 47 -3.12 -1.76 7.08
N SER A 48 -3.48 -1.03 6.01
CA SER A 48 -4.16 -1.62 4.85
C SER A 48 -3.34 -2.72 4.20
N PHE A 49 -2.03 -2.49 3.98
CA PHE A 49 -1.15 -3.52 3.44
C PHE A 49 -1.04 -4.74 4.35
N LEU A 50 -0.95 -4.53 5.66
CA LEU A 50 -0.90 -5.63 6.63
C LEU A 50 -2.14 -6.53 6.52
N ILE A 51 -3.33 -5.93 6.44
CA ILE A 51 -4.59 -6.68 6.27
C ILE A 51 -4.58 -7.47 4.96
N VAL A 52 -4.25 -6.81 3.84
CA VAL A 52 -4.21 -7.48 2.53
C VAL A 52 -3.22 -8.64 2.53
N LYS A 53 -2.03 -8.45 3.12
CA LYS A 53 -1.01 -9.49 3.20
C LYS A 53 -1.38 -10.62 4.16
N ALA A 54 -2.05 -10.33 5.27
CA ALA A 54 -2.56 -11.34 6.18
C ALA A 54 -3.61 -12.23 5.51
N VAL A 55 -4.56 -11.61 4.79
CA VAL A 55 -5.57 -12.35 4.01
C VAL A 55 -4.89 -13.18 2.92
N GLN A 56 -3.96 -12.58 2.17
CA GLN A 56 -3.20 -13.30 1.13
C GLN A 56 -2.45 -14.50 1.71
N LEU A 57 -1.76 -14.34 2.83
CA LEU A 57 -1.04 -15.43 3.50
C LEU A 57 -1.99 -16.56 3.93
N ALA A 58 -3.15 -16.21 4.52
CA ALA A 58 -4.16 -17.18 4.90
C ALA A 58 -4.71 -17.94 3.69
N THR A 59 -4.96 -17.25 2.57
CA THR A 59 -5.38 -17.89 1.32
C THR A 59 -4.31 -18.83 0.76
N LEU A 60 -3.04 -18.42 0.74
CA LEU A 60 -1.95 -19.27 0.27
C LEU A 60 -1.76 -20.51 1.16
N ALA A 61 -1.93 -20.35 2.47
CA ALA A 61 -1.90 -21.45 3.43
C ALA A 61 -3.04 -22.44 3.19
N TRP A 62 -4.26 -21.94 2.97
CA TRP A 62 -5.43 -22.76 2.69
C TRP A 62 -5.28 -23.58 1.41
N TYR A 63 -4.71 -22.98 0.35
CA TYR A 63 -4.45 -23.67 -0.91
C TYR A 63 -3.24 -24.63 -0.87
N GLY A 64 -2.53 -24.73 0.25
CA GLY A 64 -1.36 -25.62 0.39
C GLY A 64 -0.16 -25.21 -0.48
N LEU A 65 -0.15 -24.00 -1.02
CA LEU A 65 0.90 -23.48 -1.89
C LEU A 65 2.16 -23.02 -1.11
N LEU A 66 2.14 -23.10 0.21
CA LEU A 66 3.28 -22.78 1.08
C LEU A 66 4.27 -23.97 1.14
N SER A 67 5.20 -24.02 0.19
CA SER A 67 6.37 -24.90 0.33
C SER A 67 7.38 -24.32 1.33
N GLY A 68 8.17 -25.17 2.01
CA GLY A 68 9.16 -24.71 2.99
C GLY A 68 10.18 -23.71 2.42
N ALA A 69 10.52 -23.83 1.13
CA ALA A 69 11.37 -22.88 0.41
C ALA A 69 10.71 -21.51 0.24
N ILE A 70 9.40 -21.47 -0.07
CA ILE A 70 8.63 -20.23 -0.20
C ILE A 70 8.51 -19.54 1.16
N VAL A 71 8.33 -20.31 2.25
CA VAL A 71 8.27 -19.75 3.61
C VAL A 71 9.61 -19.10 3.98
N LEU A 72 10.74 -19.77 3.76
CA LEU A 72 12.05 -19.22 4.08
C LEU A 72 12.39 -17.98 3.23
N ALA A 73 12.08 -18.02 1.93
CA ALA A 73 12.20 -16.86 1.05
C ALA A 73 11.30 -15.70 1.49
N SER A 74 10.07 -16.00 1.93
CA SER A 74 9.12 -15.00 2.44
C SER A 74 9.63 -14.33 3.71
N VAL A 75 10.28 -15.07 4.61
CA VAL A 75 10.89 -14.50 5.82
C VAL A 75 12.02 -13.53 5.46
N GLY A 76 12.91 -13.90 4.52
CA GLY A 76 13.97 -13.02 4.04
C GLY A 76 13.43 -11.74 3.38
N LEU A 77 12.41 -11.88 2.52
CA LEU A 77 11.73 -10.74 1.89
C LEU A 77 10.98 -9.88 2.91
N THR A 78 10.41 -10.48 3.97
CA THR A 78 9.75 -9.75 5.05
C THR A 78 10.76 -8.90 5.82
N ALA A 79 11.95 -9.44 6.12
CA ALA A 79 13.00 -8.66 6.77
C ALA A 79 13.45 -7.47 5.90
N ALA A 80 13.65 -7.69 4.60
CA ALA A 80 13.97 -6.62 3.66
C ALA A 80 12.85 -5.57 3.59
N ALA A 81 11.58 -6.00 3.59
CA ALA A 81 10.43 -5.11 3.61
C ALA A 81 10.35 -4.28 4.90
N LEU A 82 10.65 -4.87 6.06
CA LEU A 82 10.69 -4.15 7.34
C LEU A 82 11.82 -3.11 7.37
N LEU A 83 12.99 -3.44 6.82
CA LEU A 83 14.08 -2.48 6.67
C LEU A 83 13.69 -1.32 5.75
N GLY A 84 13.10 -1.62 4.59
CA GLY A 84 12.60 -0.62 3.66
C GLY A 84 11.51 0.26 4.28
N PHE A 85 10.60 -0.33 5.06
CA PHE A 85 9.57 0.39 5.80
C PHE A 85 10.18 1.34 6.84
N GLY A 86 11.16 0.87 7.62
CA GLY A 86 11.87 1.69 8.59
C GLY A 86 12.59 2.88 7.96
N LEU A 87 13.23 2.66 6.80
CA LEU A 87 13.83 3.74 6.00
C LEU A 87 12.78 4.72 5.48
N GLY A 88 11.64 4.22 4.99
CA GLY A 88 10.53 5.06 4.53
C GLY A 88 9.95 5.95 5.62
N VAL A 89 9.76 5.41 6.83
CA VAL A 89 9.30 6.19 7.99
C VAL A 89 10.33 7.24 8.40
N ARG A 90 11.62 6.91 8.39
CA ARG A 90 12.68 7.91 8.66
C ARG A 90 12.69 9.04 7.64
N LEU A 91 12.62 8.69 6.35
CA LEU A 91 12.58 9.68 5.26
C LEU A 91 11.34 10.57 5.39
N GLN A 92 10.20 9.98 5.72
CA GLN A 92 8.98 10.74 5.97
C GLN A 92 9.11 11.71 7.15
N ASP A 93 9.74 11.30 8.24
CA ASP A 93 9.91 12.16 9.41
C ASP A 93 10.77 13.39 9.09
N THR A 94 11.75 13.24 8.19
CA THR A 94 12.57 14.38 7.72
C THR A 94 11.87 15.35 6.78
N LEU A 95 10.73 14.97 6.18
CA LEU A 95 10.01 15.82 5.21
C LEU A 95 8.91 16.65 5.89
N ASP A 96 8.86 17.95 5.60
CA ASP A 96 7.72 18.79 6.02
C ASP A 96 6.42 18.37 5.33
N GLN A 97 5.27 18.59 5.99
CA GLN A 97 3.94 18.20 5.47
C GLN A 97 3.67 18.71 4.04
N ARG A 98 4.07 19.96 3.74
CA ARG A 98 3.92 20.55 2.40
C ARG A 98 4.80 19.85 1.36
N THR A 99 6.03 19.53 1.71
CA THR A 99 6.99 18.84 0.84
C THR A 99 6.57 17.40 0.62
N PHE A 100 6.10 16.71 1.67
CA PHE A 100 5.53 15.37 1.58
C PHE A 100 4.35 15.33 0.60
N ASN A 101 3.38 16.24 0.76
CA ASN A 101 2.22 16.31 -0.12
C ASN A 101 2.64 16.56 -1.58
N ARG A 102 3.56 17.49 -1.84
CA ARG A 102 4.09 17.72 -3.20
C ARG A 102 4.81 16.51 -3.77
N ALA A 103 5.65 15.85 -2.97
CA ALA A 103 6.38 14.67 -3.41
C ALA A 103 5.44 13.53 -3.80
N VAL A 104 4.42 13.26 -2.98
CA VAL A 104 3.40 12.23 -3.30
C VAL A 104 2.62 12.63 -4.55
N LEU A 105 2.25 13.90 -4.73
CA LEU A 105 1.50 14.36 -5.90
C LEU A 105 2.31 14.25 -7.20
N ILE A 106 3.60 14.60 -7.16
CA ILE A 106 4.54 14.39 -8.28
C ILE A 106 4.66 12.89 -8.58
N PHE A 107 4.83 12.06 -7.55
CA PHE A 107 4.93 10.62 -7.71
C PHE A 107 3.67 10.04 -8.36
N LEU A 108 2.48 10.47 -7.92
CA LEU A 108 1.20 10.10 -8.51
C LEU A 108 1.05 10.56 -9.96
N ALA A 109 1.49 11.78 -10.29
CA ALA A 109 1.46 12.29 -11.66
C ALA A 109 2.34 11.43 -12.58
N VAL A 110 3.56 11.11 -12.14
CA VAL A 110 4.47 10.22 -12.88
C VAL A 110 3.86 8.82 -13.05
N LEU A 111 3.25 8.27 -11.98
CA LEU A 111 2.57 6.98 -12.03
C LEU A 111 1.40 6.98 -13.02
N GLY A 112 0.60 8.05 -13.03
CA GLY A 112 -0.51 8.22 -13.97
C GLY A 112 -0.02 8.26 -15.42
N VAL A 113 1.02 9.05 -15.70
CA VAL A 113 1.64 9.12 -17.04
C VAL A 113 2.21 7.76 -17.46
N TRP A 114 2.89 7.05 -16.54
CA TRP A 114 3.42 5.72 -16.79
C TRP A 114 2.32 4.69 -17.09
N LEU A 115 1.20 4.76 -16.36
CA LEU A 115 0.04 3.89 -16.57
C LEU A 115 -0.58 4.10 -17.96
N VAL A 116 -0.72 5.36 -18.38
CA VAL A 116 -1.21 5.69 -19.72
C VAL A 116 -0.25 5.19 -20.80
N MET A 117 1.06 5.39 -20.63
CA MET A 117 2.07 4.89 -21.56
C MET A 117 2.11 3.37 -21.65
N ARG A 118 1.81 2.65 -20.56
CA ARG A 118 1.76 1.18 -20.56
C ARG A 118 0.45 0.64 -21.15
N ALA A 119 -0.62 1.43 -21.13
CA ALA A 119 -1.93 1.04 -21.64
C ALA A 119 -2.09 1.27 -23.16
N ILE A 120 -1.26 2.14 -23.74
CA ILE A 120 -1.10 2.34 -25.18
C ILE A 120 -0.14 1.28 -25.73
#